data_AF-A0A8I1SSD0-F1
#
_entry.id   AF-A0A8I1SSD0-F1
#
_cell.length_a   1.000
_cell.length_b   1.000
_cell.length_c   1.000
_cell.angle_alpha   90.00
_cell.angle_beta   90.00
_cell.angle_gamma   90.00
#
_symmetry.space_group_name_H-M   'P 1'
#
loop_
_entity.id
_entity.type
_entity.pdbx_description
1 polymer ?
#
loop_
_entity_poly.entity_id
_entity_poly.type
_entity_poly.pdbx_seq_one_letter_code
_entity_poly.pdbx_strand_id
1 'polypeptide(L)'
;MSTAGYCQHPNRDPRGVPGPFYSRGQCLACAAPQGCAPALVSELAWDDLDTFFIRQPGTAEEVEQACAAIQICCVSDLRYGGQDPAIIARLGNTREYSDFLIDKSGKVYLKTA
;
A
#
# COMPACT_ATOMS: atom_id res chain seq x y z
N MET A 1 -13.73 -7.38 -14.11
CA MET A 1 -12.49 -7.86 -14.76
C MET A 1 -11.39 -7.78 -13.72
N SER A 2 -11.11 -8.89 -13.02
CA SER A 2 -10.09 -8.98 -11.96
C SER A 2 -9.16 -10.12 -12.35
N THR A 3 -8.17 -9.82 -13.20
CA THR A 3 -7.14 -10.78 -13.62
C THR A 3 -5.82 -10.60 -12.86
N ALA A 4 -5.72 -9.58 -12.01
CA ALA A 4 -4.63 -9.42 -11.05
C ALA A 4 -5.16 -9.78 -9.65
N GLY A 5 -4.37 -10.51 -8.85
CA GLY A 5 -4.72 -10.91 -7.47
C GLY A 5 -4.80 -9.75 -6.46
N TYR A 6 -5.13 -8.54 -6.91
CA TYR A 6 -5.25 -7.33 -6.12
C TYR A 6 -6.23 -6.31 -6.75
N CYS A 7 -6.74 -5.39 -5.93
CA CYS A 7 -7.66 -4.33 -6.31
C CYS A 7 -7.01 -3.31 -7.26
N GLN A 8 -7.72 -3.00 -8.34
CA GLN A 8 -7.40 -1.89 -9.25
C GLN A 8 -8.15 -0.64 -8.77
N HIS A 9 -7.67 -0.05 -7.67
CA HIS A 9 -8.28 1.15 -7.10
C HIS A 9 -8.25 2.30 -8.14
N PRO A 10 -9.35 3.05 -8.35
CA PRO A 10 -9.45 4.07 -9.42
C PRO A 10 -8.41 5.18 -9.29
N ASN A 11 -8.03 5.52 -8.05
CA ASN A 11 -7.01 6.54 -7.77
C ASN A 11 -5.61 5.96 -7.59
N ARG A 12 -5.29 4.80 -8.18
CA ARG A 12 -3.92 4.26 -8.10
C ARG A 12 -2.97 5.12 -8.93
N ASP A 13 -1.83 5.47 -8.36
CA ASP A 13 -0.77 6.18 -9.07
C ASP A 13 -0.18 5.29 -10.18
N PRO A 14 -0.18 5.73 -11.45
CA PRO A 14 0.31 4.93 -12.57
C PRO A 14 1.85 4.77 -12.59
N ARG A 15 2.61 5.56 -11.82
CA ARG A 15 4.08 5.44 -11.72
C ARG A 15 4.51 4.23 -10.88
N GLY A 16 3.67 3.81 -9.94
CA GLY A 16 3.95 2.67 -9.07
C GLY A 16 3.98 1.35 -9.85
N VAL A 17 4.82 0.41 -9.41
CA VAL A 17 4.86 -0.91 -10.03
C VAL A 17 3.54 -1.67 -9.82
N PRO A 18 3.11 -2.50 -10.78
CA PRO A 18 1.93 -3.35 -10.62
C PRO A 18 2.08 -4.26 -9.40
N GLY A 19 1.06 -4.29 -8.53
CA GLY A 19 1.02 -5.20 -7.40
C GLY A 19 0.08 -4.79 -6.28
N PRO A 20 -0.01 -5.63 -5.22
CA PRO A 20 -0.89 -5.38 -4.10
C PRO A 20 -0.51 -4.14 -3.28
N PHE A 21 0.78 -3.78 -3.18
CA PHE A 21 1.19 -2.54 -2.52
C PHE A 21 1.18 -1.36 -3.51
N TYR A 22 0.57 -0.24 -3.15
CA TYR A 22 0.37 0.89 -4.07
C TYR A 22 0.24 2.24 -3.37
N SER A 23 0.30 3.32 -4.14
CA SER A 23 0.05 4.70 -3.69
C SER A 23 -1.10 5.34 -4.49
N ARG A 24 -1.67 6.45 -4.00
CA ARG A 24 -2.70 7.21 -4.69
C ARG A 24 -2.23 8.55 -5.27
N GLY A 25 -0.94 8.88 -5.10
CA GLY A 25 -0.36 10.13 -5.61
C GLY A 25 -0.87 11.34 -4.83
N GLN A 26 -1.03 11.20 -3.51
CA GLN A 26 -1.49 12.26 -2.60
C GLN A 26 -0.45 12.55 -1.52
N CYS A 27 0.84 12.35 -1.80
CA CYS A 27 1.89 12.46 -0.81
C CYS A 27 2.11 13.91 -0.35
N LEU A 28 2.60 14.09 0.89
CA LEU A 28 3.00 15.39 1.44
C LEU A 28 4.52 15.59 1.48
N ALA A 29 5.30 14.74 0.81
CA ALA A 29 6.76 14.85 0.72
C ALA A 29 7.51 14.89 2.08
N CYS A 30 6.99 14.20 3.10
CA CYS A 30 7.58 14.21 4.45
C CYS A 30 8.77 13.25 4.64
N ALA A 31 9.10 12.45 3.62
CA ALA A 31 10.11 11.39 3.62
C ALA A 31 9.90 10.25 4.65
N ALA A 32 8.79 10.25 5.39
CA ALA A 32 8.57 9.26 6.45
C ALA A 32 8.48 7.82 5.92
N PRO A 33 7.75 7.52 4.82
CA PRO A 33 7.71 6.16 4.29
C PRO A 33 9.08 5.65 3.79
N GLN A 34 9.94 6.53 3.26
CA GLN A 34 11.30 6.20 2.82
C GLN A 34 12.17 5.73 3.98
N GLY A 35 11.97 6.30 5.18
CA GLY A 35 12.65 5.84 6.39
C GLY A 35 12.27 4.41 6.81
N CYS A 36 11.06 3.96 6.46
CA CYS A 36 10.58 2.60 6.78
C CYS A 36 10.92 1.57 5.70
N ALA A 37 10.86 1.97 4.42
CA ALA A 37 10.95 1.05 3.29
C ALA A 37 11.79 1.61 2.12
N PRO A 38 13.05 1.99 2.35
CA PRO A 38 13.86 2.74 1.36
C PRO A 38 14.09 1.97 0.05
N ALA A 39 14.07 0.64 0.08
CA ALA A 39 14.26 -0.21 -1.10
C ALA A 39 12.96 -0.56 -1.85
N LEU A 40 11.80 -0.08 -1.36
CA LEU A 40 10.48 -0.42 -1.90
C LEU A 40 9.73 0.80 -2.44
N VAL A 41 9.98 1.99 -1.90
CA VAL A 41 9.29 3.22 -2.30
C VAL A 41 10.24 4.20 -2.99
N SER A 42 9.69 5.11 -3.81
CA SER A 42 10.45 6.15 -4.48
C SER A 42 11.16 7.07 -3.48
N GLU A 43 12.34 7.52 -3.86
CA GLU A 43 13.00 8.65 -3.20
C GLU A 43 12.26 9.95 -3.55
N LEU A 44 12.24 10.89 -2.61
CA LEU A 44 11.77 12.24 -2.91
C LEU A 44 12.88 13.02 -3.61
N ALA A 45 12.53 13.66 -4.71
CA ALA A 45 13.41 14.53 -5.49
C ALA A 45 12.84 15.96 -5.52
N TRP A 46 13.65 16.91 -5.98
CA TRP A 46 13.22 18.31 -6.07
C TRP A 46 12.07 18.51 -7.07
N ASP A 47 12.02 17.66 -8.09
CA ASP A 47 11.03 17.64 -9.17
C ASP A 47 9.98 16.51 -9.04
N ASP A 48 10.14 15.59 -8.09
CA ASP A 48 9.12 14.57 -7.76
C ASP A 48 8.97 14.43 -6.25
N LEU A 49 7.85 14.94 -5.75
CA LEU A 49 7.52 15.00 -4.33
C LEU A 49 6.62 13.84 -3.88
N ASP A 50 6.30 12.92 -4.78
CA ASP A 50 5.41 11.81 -4.49
C ASP A 50 6.15 10.54 -4.07
N THR A 51 5.52 9.81 -3.16
CA THR A 51 5.97 8.48 -2.74
C THR A 51 5.10 7.42 -3.37
N PHE A 52 5.72 6.51 -4.12
CA PHE A 52 5.04 5.37 -4.73
C PHE A 52 5.91 4.11 -4.63
N PHE A 53 5.30 2.92 -4.71
CA PHE A 53 6.07 1.68 -4.69
C PHE A 53 6.82 1.49 -6.01
N ILE A 54 8.15 1.45 -5.97
CA ILE A 54 9.04 1.16 -7.10
C ILE A 54 9.33 -0.34 -7.24
N ARG A 55 9.00 -1.13 -6.21
CA ARG A 55 9.12 -2.58 -6.19
C ARG A 55 8.11 -3.18 -5.22
N GLN A 56 7.60 -4.37 -5.52
CA GLN A 56 6.79 -5.14 -4.56
C GLN A 56 7.71 -5.89 -3.58
N PRO A 57 7.32 -6.02 -2.30
CA PRO A 57 8.10 -6.79 -1.34
C PRO A 57 8.17 -8.27 -1.78
N GLY A 58 9.37 -8.84 -1.69
CA GLY A 58 9.66 -10.24 -2.03
C GLY A 58 9.96 -11.14 -0.83
N THR A 59 10.19 -10.55 0.36
CA THR A 59 10.42 -11.29 1.61
C THR A 59 9.46 -10.84 2.72
N ALA A 60 9.38 -11.62 3.81
CA ALA A 60 8.55 -11.28 4.96
C ALA A 60 8.99 -9.96 5.62
N GLU A 61 10.30 -9.72 5.69
CA GLU A 61 10.88 -8.48 6.21
C GLU A 61 10.49 -7.28 5.36
N GLU A 62 10.51 -7.42 4.03
CA GLU A 62 10.07 -6.36 3.12
C GLU A 62 8.56 -6.11 3.22
N VAL A 63 7.74 -7.14 3.48
CA VAL A 63 6.31 -6.97 3.76
C VAL A 63 6.10 -6.14 5.03
N GLU A 64 6.88 -6.39 6.08
CA GLU A 64 6.80 -5.59 7.31
C GLU A 64 7.23 -4.13 7.09
N GLN A 65 8.29 -3.91 6.30
CA GLN A 65 8.71 -2.57 5.89
C GLN A 65 7.61 -1.84 5.11
N ALA A 66 6.97 -2.52 4.16
CA ALA A 66 5.85 -1.97 3.40
C ALA A 66 4.65 -1.64 4.30
N CYS A 67 4.32 -2.51 5.27
CA CYS A 67 3.27 -2.23 6.25
C CYS A 67 3.59 -1.02 7.13
N ALA A 68 4.84 -0.90 7.58
CA ALA A 68 5.30 0.25 8.37
C ALA A 68 5.21 1.55 7.57
N ALA A 69 5.62 1.53 6.29
CA ALA A 69 5.51 2.66 5.38
C ALA A 69 4.05 3.11 5.16
N ILE A 70 3.12 2.15 5.05
CA ILE A 70 1.67 2.44 4.97
C ILE A 70 1.18 3.14 6.24
N GLN A 71 1.51 2.61 7.41
CA GLN A 71 0.99 3.11 8.69
C GLN A 71 1.61 4.45 9.13
N ILE A 72 2.85 4.75 8.72
CA ILE A 72 3.48 6.04 9.00
C ILE A 72 3.07 7.15 8.01
N CYS A 73 2.42 6.79 6.90
CA CYS A 73 1.99 7.74 5.89
C CYS A 73 0.91 8.67 6.47
N CYS A 74 1.25 9.96 6.62
CA CYS A 74 0.41 10.96 7.30
C CYS A 74 -0.96 11.23 6.66
N VAL A 75 -1.17 10.78 5.43
CA VAL A 75 -2.38 11.00 4.62
C VAL A 75 -2.93 9.70 4.02
N SER A 76 -2.40 8.55 4.49
CA SER A 76 -2.87 7.21 4.08
C SER A 76 -2.85 7.05 2.55
N ASP A 77 -1.83 7.62 1.91
CA ASP A 77 -1.61 7.56 0.45
C ASP A 77 -1.16 6.18 0.02
N LEU A 78 -0.24 5.57 0.78
CA LEU A 78 0.21 4.20 0.61
C LEU A 78 -0.83 3.23 1.15
N ARG A 79 -1.13 2.19 0.37
CA ARG A 79 -2.23 1.25 0.63
C ARG A 79 -1.91 -0.16 0.16
N TYR A 80 -2.71 -1.10 0.67
CA TYR A 80 -2.72 -2.50 0.29
C TYR A 80 -4.02 -2.88 -0.44
N GLY A 81 -3.88 -3.29 -1.69
CA GLY A 81 -4.97 -3.80 -2.51
C GLY A 81 -4.99 -5.33 -2.61
N GLY A 82 -4.14 -6.06 -1.90
CA GLY A 82 -4.12 -7.52 -1.95
C GLY A 82 -5.19 -8.18 -1.06
N GLN A 83 -5.27 -9.50 -1.13
CA GLN A 83 -6.27 -10.31 -0.40
C GLN A 83 -5.67 -11.16 0.73
N ASP A 84 -4.38 -10.99 1.06
CA ASP A 84 -3.75 -11.77 2.12
C ASP A 84 -4.31 -11.34 3.49
N PRO A 85 -5.03 -12.23 4.21
CA PRO A 85 -5.61 -11.89 5.51
C PRO A 85 -4.56 -11.57 6.57
N ALA A 86 -3.34 -12.12 6.49
CA ALA A 86 -2.28 -11.79 7.43
C ALA A 86 -1.85 -10.33 7.30
N ILE A 87 -1.69 -9.84 6.06
CA ILE A 87 -1.34 -8.45 5.77
C ILE A 87 -2.49 -7.51 6.13
N ILE A 88 -3.73 -7.87 5.77
CA ILE A 88 -4.92 -7.07 6.11
C ILE A 88 -5.04 -6.93 7.64
N ALA A 89 -4.85 -8.02 8.39
CA ALA A 89 -4.87 -8.00 9.85
C ALA A 89 -3.70 -7.19 10.43
N ARG A 90 -2.50 -7.32 9.86
CA ARG A 90 -1.30 -6.55 10.25
C ARG A 90 -1.48 -5.03 10.08
N LEU A 91 -2.24 -4.63 9.07
CA LEU A 91 -2.66 -3.25 8.83
C LEU A 91 -3.89 -2.84 9.66
N GLY A 92 -4.37 -3.69 10.58
CA GLY A 92 -5.46 -3.37 11.50
C GLY A 92 -6.86 -3.57 10.93
N ASN A 93 -7.01 -4.23 9.78
CA ASN A 93 -8.31 -4.50 9.15
C ASN A 93 -9.18 -3.23 9.00
N THR A 94 -8.57 -2.15 8.51
CA THR A 94 -9.21 -0.85 8.30
C THR A 94 -9.20 -0.43 6.83
N ARG A 95 -10.22 0.33 6.44
CA ARG A 95 -10.36 0.90 5.09
C ARG A 95 -9.31 1.96 4.79
N GLU A 96 -8.67 2.47 5.82
CA GLU A 96 -7.63 3.49 5.69
C GLU A 96 -6.40 2.94 4.97
N TYR A 97 -6.05 1.68 5.23
CA TYR A 97 -4.82 1.06 4.74
C TYR A 97 -5.04 -0.07 3.74
N SER A 98 -6.26 -0.61 3.66
CA SER A 98 -6.58 -1.75 2.80
C SER A 98 -7.89 -1.57 2.04
N ASP A 99 -7.92 -2.04 0.79
CA ASP A 99 -9.15 -2.12 -0.02
C ASP A 99 -9.99 -3.35 0.34
N PHE A 100 -9.37 -4.37 0.94
CA PHE A 100 -10.02 -5.57 1.42
C PHE A 100 -10.10 -5.59 2.94
N LEU A 101 -11.18 -6.15 3.46
CA LEU A 101 -11.40 -6.34 4.90
C LEU A 101 -11.72 -7.80 5.20
N ILE A 102 -11.51 -8.19 6.45
CA ILE A 102 -11.85 -9.50 7.00
C ILE A 102 -13.13 -9.35 7.82
N ASP A 103 -14.14 -10.17 7.54
CA ASP A 103 -15.37 -10.22 8.33
C ASP A 103 -15.23 -11.11 9.59
N LYS A 104 -16.29 -11.19 10.40
CA LYS A 104 -16.29 -12.00 11.64
C LYS A 104 -16.10 -13.49 11.40
N SER A 105 -16.34 -13.99 10.18
CA SER A 105 -16.13 -15.38 9.79
C SER A 105 -14.72 -15.64 9.26
N GLY A 106 -13.86 -14.62 9.17
CA GLY A 106 -12.52 -14.72 8.59
C GLY A 106 -12.50 -14.58 7.07
N LYS A 107 -13.64 -14.26 6.44
CA LYS A 107 -13.71 -14.12 4.98
C LYS A 107 -13.22 -12.73 4.55
N VAL A 108 -12.31 -12.72 3.58
CA VAL A 108 -11.82 -11.50 2.93
C VAL A 108 -12.85 -11.02 1.90
N TYR A 109 -13.19 -9.73 1.93
CA TYR A 109 -14.11 -9.11 0.99
C TYR A 109 -13.63 -7.72 0.56
N LEU A 110 -13.88 -7.37 -0.70
CA LEU A 110 -13.58 -6.04 -1.22
C LEU A 110 -14.54 -5.04 -0.57
N LYS A 111 -13.99 -3.96 -0.02
CA LYS A 111 -14.77 -2.81 0.38
C LYS A 111 -14.68 -1.78 -0.74
N THR A 112 -15.77 -1.64 -1.51
CA THR A 112 -15.88 -0.55 -2.47
C THR A 112 -15.78 0.80 -1.74
N ALA A 113 -14.95 1.69 -2.28
CA ALA A 113 -14.76 3.07 -1.83
C ALA A 113 -16.10 3.83 -1.76
#